data_AF-A0A286YE01-F1
#
_entry.id   AF-A0A286YE01-F1
#
_cell.length_a   1.000
_cell.length_b   1.000
_cell.length_c   1.000
_cell.angle_alpha   90.00
_cell.angle_beta   90.00
_cell.angle_gamma   90.00
#
_symmetry.space_group_name_H-M   'P 1'
#
loop_
_entity.id
_entity.type
_entity.pdbx_description
1 polymer ?
#
loop_
_entity_poly.entity_id
_entity_poly.type
_entity_poly.pdbx_seq_one_letter_code
_entity_poly.pdbx_strand_id
1 'polypeptide(L)'
;MSLYCRTFFRRKSFGCYRLLSTYVTKARYLFELKEDEEACRKAQKTGVFYLFHDLDPLLQASGHRYLVPRLSRAELEGLLGKFGQDSQRIEDSVLVGCSEQQEAWFALDLGLKSASSSRASLPKSEMEAELGGSFIKLRQALFQLNSVDSSLLFTAQALLRWHDGHQFCSKSGQPTQKNVAGSKRVCPSSKIIYYPQ
;
A
#
# COMPACT_ATOMS: atom_id res chain seq x y z
N MET A 1 50.34 30.49 43.71
CA MET A 1 48.89 30.81 43.82
C MET A 1 48.39 31.08 42.41
N SER A 2 47.46 30.37 41.78
CA SER A 2 46.51 29.34 42.21
C SER A 2 46.19 28.48 40.96
N LEU A 3 46.14 27.17 41.13
CA LEU A 3 45.69 26.21 40.12
C LEU A 3 44.16 26.32 40.00
N TYR A 4 43.64 26.68 38.83
CA TYR A 4 42.23 26.51 38.50
C TYR A 4 42.08 25.51 37.37
N CYS A 5 42.05 24.23 37.73
CA CYS A 5 41.59 23.17 36.85
C CYS A 5 40.05 23.20 36.84
N ARG A 6 39.46 23.83 35.82
CA ARG A 6 38.01 23.72 35.57
C ARG A 6 37.72 22.34 34.99
N THR A 7 37.19 21.46 35.82
CA THR A 7 36.61 20.18 35.39
C THR A 7 35.34 20.47 34.58
N PHE A 8 35.41 20.31 33.26
CA PHE A 8 34.22 20.22 32.43
C PHE A 8 33.55 18.87 32.69
N PHE A 9 32.50 18.87 33.53
CA PHE A 9 31.57 17.76 33.59
C PHE A 9 30.84 17.65 32.25
N ARG A 10 31.37 16.83 31.35
CA ARG A 10 30.70 16.41 30.12
C ARG A 10 29.50 15.56 30.55
N ARG A 11 28.32 16.16 30.66
CA ARG A 11 27.05 15.42 30.74
C ARG A 11 26.98 14.52 29.50
N LYS A 12 27.40 13.25 29.65
CA LYS A 12 26.98 12.20 28.74
C LYS A 12 25.47 12.15 28.89
N SER A 13 24.77 12.74 27.92
CA SER A 13 23.39 12.37 27.67
C SER A 13 23.43 10.89 27.32
N PHE A 14 23.25 10.05 28.34
CA PHE A 14 22.78 8.70 28.13
C PHE A 14 21.37 8.88 27.58
N GLY A 15 21.28 9.01 26.25
CA GLY A 15 20.02 8.90 25.56
C GLY A 15 19.42 7.57 25.98
N CYS A 16 18.43 7.62 26.86
CA CYS A 16 17.58 6.48 27.11
C CYS A 16 16.96 6.16 25.75
N TYR A 17 17.56 5.17 25.06
CA TYR A 17 16.89 4.50 23.96
C TYR A 17 15.65 3.89 24.60
N ARG A 18 14.52 4.61 24.54
CA ARG A 18 13.23 3.98 24.78
C ARG A 18 13.21 2.84 23.77
N LEU A 19 13.23 1.61 24.26
CA LEU A 19 12.86 0.44 23.48
C LEU A 19 11.43 0.73 23.01
N LEU A 20 11.30 1.39 21.85
CA LEU A 20 10.02 1.71 21.30
C LEU A 20 9.38 0.37 20.98
N SER A 21 8.20 0.14 21.57
CA SER A 21 7.36 -0.99 21.17
C SER A 21 7.29 -1.01 19.65
N THR A 22 7.51 -2.17 19.06
CA THR A 22 7.43 -2.39 17.62
C THR A 22 6.13 -1.84 17.03
N TYR A 23 5.04 -1.91 17.79
CA TYR A 23 3.76 -1.28 17.49
C TYR A 23 3.85 0.24 17.26
N VAL A 24 4.49 0.99 18.16
CA VAL A 24 4.61 2.45 18.06
C VAL A 24 5.47 2.85 16.87
N THR A 25 6.54 2.11 16.61
CA THR A 25 7.40 2.32 15.44
C THR A 25 6.63 2.11 14.14
N LYS A 26 5.86 1.02 14.04
CA LYS A 26 4.97 0.75 12.89
C LYS A 26 3.92 1.83 12.70
N ALA A 27 3.24 2.23 13.78
CA ALA A 27 2.18 3.23 13.71
C ALA A 27 2.72 4.58 13.21
N ARG A 28 3.89 5.00 13.71
CA ARG A 28 4.57 6.22 13.24
C ARG A 28 4.98 6.15 11.78
N TYR A 29 5.56 5.02 11.38
CA TYR A 29 5.96 4.81 9.99
C TYR A 29 4.74 4.86 9.05
N LEU A 30 3.67 4.15 9.36
CA LEU A 30 2.45 4.20 8.56
C LEU A 30 1.81 5.59 8.56
N PHE A 31 1.86 6.32 9.67
CA PHE A 31 1.36 7.70 9.72
C PHE A 31 2.16 8.63 8.80
N GLU A 32 3.49 8.53 8.83
CA GLU A 32 4.39 9.27 7.95
C GLU A 32 4.04 8.99 6.47
N LEU A 33 3.95 7.72 6.06
CA LEU A 33 3.60 7.38 4.68
C LEU A 33 2.22 7.89 4.26
N LYS A 34 1.26 8.00 5.18
CA LYS A 34 -0.09 8.49 4.88
C LYS A 34 -0.16 10.00 4.65
N GLU A 35 0.76 10.76 5.26
CA GLU A 35 0.75 12.22 5.23
C GLU A 35 1.81 12.83 4.32
N ASP A 36 2.99 12.21 4.19
CA ASP A 36 4.08 12.65 3.32
C ASP A 36 4.09 11.84 2.01
N GLU A 37 3.72 12.51 0.91
CA GLU A 37 3.70 11.89 -0.41
C GLU A 37 5.08 11.46 -0.91
N GLU A 38 6.14 12.21 -0.60
CA GLU A 38 7.50 11.88 -1.03
C GLU A 38 8.03 10.67 -0.25
N ALA A 39 7.76 10.60 1.05
CA ALA A 39 8.05 9.41 1.85
C ALA A 39 7.31 8.18 1.31
N CYS A 40 6.03 8.33 0.95
CA CYS A 40 5.25 7.26 0.35
C CYS A 40 5.76 6.81 -1.02
N ARG A 41 6.15 7.75 -1.91
CA ARG A 41 6.75 7.42 -3.22
C ARG A 41 8.07 6.69 -3.06
N LYS A 42 8.90 7.05 -2.06
CA LYS A 42 10.11 6.30 -1.71
C LYS A 42 9.76 4.89 -1.24
N ALA A 43 8.77 4.75 -0.37
CA ALA A 43 8.33 3.45 0.12
C ALA A 43 7.76 2.55 -1.01
N GLN A 44 7.10 3.11 -2.02
CA GLN A 44 6.67 2.36 -3.22
C GLN A 44 7.85 1.81 -4.04
N LYS A 45 9.06 2.37 -3.92
CA LYS A 45 10.25 1.86 -4.63
C LYS A 45 10.78 0.56 -4.04
N THR A 46 10.67 0.40 -2.72
CA THR A 46 11.24 -0.72 -1.97
C THR A 46 10.19 -1.63 -1.34
N GLY A 47 8.92 -1.26 -1.41
CA GLY A 47 7.81 -2.01 -0.83
C GLY A 47 7.39 -3.20 -1.67
N VAL A 48 6.41 -3.94 -1.14
CA VAL A 48 5.81 -5.10 -1.80
C VAL A 48 4.35 -4.83 -2.15
N PHE A 49 3.89 -5.50 -3.20
CA PHE A 49 2.59 -5.30 -3.82
C PHE A 49 1.75 -6.59 -3.78
N TYR A 50 0.53 -6.45 -3.30
CA TYR A 50 -0.55 -7.42 -3.45
C TYR A 50 -1.36 -7.05 -4.68
N LEU A 51 -1.57 -8.02 -5.56
CA LEU A 51 -2.31 -7.80 -6.79
C LEU A 51 -3.77 -8.20 -6.63
N PHE A 52 -4.62 -7.35 -7.20
CA PHE A 52 -6.05 -7.57 -7.32
C PHE A 52 -6.46 -7.43 -8.79
N HIS A 53 -7.57 -8.07 -9.14
CA HIS A 53 -8.26 -7.88 -10.40
C HIS A 53 -9.76 -7.90 -10.11
N ASP A 54 -10.44 -6.79 -10.41
CA ASP A 54 -11.86 -6.60 -10.12
C ASP A 54 -12.20 -6.87 -8.64
N LEU A 55 -11.34 -6.38 -7.74
CA LEU A 55 -11.39 -6.54 -6.29
C LEU A 55 -11.13 -7.97 -5.78
N ASP A 56 -10.82 -8.93 -6.64
CA ASP A 56 -10.42 -10.28 -6.23
C ASP A 56 -8.89 -10.37 -6.12
N PRO A 57 -8.31 -10.80 -4.98
CA PRO A 57 -6.86 -10.92 -4.82
C PRO A 57 -6.28 -12.10 -5.60
N LEU A 58 -5.04 -11.93 -6.07
CA LEU A 58 -4.22 -13.01 -6.61
C LEU A 58 -3.85 -13.99 -5.49
N LEU A 59 -4.19 -15.25 -5.66
CA LEU A 59 -3.89 -16.33 -4.73
C LEU A 59 -3.23 -17.50 -5.47
N GLN A 60 -2.29 -18.18 -4.81
CA GLN A 60 -1.66 -19.39 -5.31
C GLN A 60 -2.06 -20.59 -4.45
N ALA A 61 -2.52 -21.66 -5.08
CA ALA A 61 -2.91 -22.87 -4.37
C ALA A 61 -1.67 -23.60 -3.84
N SER A 62 -1.68 -23.95 -2.56
CA SER A 62 -0.64 -24.75 -1.91
C SER A 62 -1.31 -25.81 -1.02
N GLY A 63 -1.58 -26.97 -1.62
CA GLY A 63 -2.38 -28.01 -0.98
C GLY A 63 -3.81 -27.54 -0.67
N HIS A 64 -4.19 -27.57 0.60
CA HIS A 64 -5.51 -27.12 1.08
C HIS A 64 -5.55 -25.64 1.51
N ARG A 65 -4.49 -24.88 1.24
CA ARG A 65 -4.36 -23.48 1.64
C ARG A 65 -4.06 -22.61 0.44
N TYR A 66 -4.36 -21.32 0.58
CA TYR A 66 -3.90 -20.30 -0.35
C TYR A 66 -2.70 -19.56 0.21
N LEU A 67 -1.72 -19.35 -0.66
CA LEU A 67 -0.62 -18.41 -0.45
C LEU A 67 -0.97 -17.09 -1.11
N VAL A 68 -0.51 -16.00 -0.49
CA VAL A 68 -0.69 -14.65 -1.01
C VAL A 68 0.65 -14.17 -1.58
N PRO A 69 0.86 -14.25 -2.91
CA PRO A 69 2.09 -13.77 -3.53
C PRO A 69 2.29 -12.27 -3.29
N ARG A 70 3.54 -11.89 -3.06
CA ARG A 70 3.99 -10.51 -2.87
C ARG A 70 4.99 -10.20 -3.97
N LEU A 71 4.73 -9.15 -4.74
CA LEU A 71 5.62 -8.72 -5.80
C LEU A 71 6.46 -7.54 -5.35
N SER A 72 7.73 -7.55 -5.69
CA SER A 72 8.58 -6.36 -5.66
C SER A 72 8.16 -5.37 -6.76
N ARG A 73 8.65 -4.13 -6.65
CA ARG A 73 8.45 -3.13 -7.71
C ARG A 73 9.00 -3.59 -9.06
N ALA A 74 10.18 -4.20 -9.09
CA ALA A 74 10.82 -4.62 -10.35
C ALA A 74 9.99 -5.71 -11.06
N GLU A 75 9.46 -6.68 -10.31
CA GLU A 75 8.56 -7.71 -10.84
C GLU A 75 7.26 -7.10 -11.36
N LEU A 76 6.70 -6.13 -10.64
CA LEU A 76 5.49 -5.44 -11.05
C LEU A 76 5.69 -4.58 -12.31
N GLU A 77 6.80 -3.85 -12.42
CA GLU A 77 7.13 -3.09 -13.64
C GLU A 77 7.35 -4.02 -14.83
N GLY A 78 8.02 -5.17 -14.63
CA GLY A 78 8.15 -6.21 -15.64
C GLY A 78 6.80 -6.76 -16.11
N LEU A 79 5.91 -7.06 -15.16
CA LEU A 79 4.55 -7.51 -15.45
C LEU A 79 3.77 -6.46 -16.25
N LEU A 80 3.75 -5.20 -15.79
CA LEU A 80 3.08 -4.10 -16.48
C LEU A 80 3.64 -3.90 -17.90
N GLY A 81 4.96 -3.95 -18.06
CA GLY A 81 5.63 -3.84 -19.36
C GLY A 81 5.22 -4.94 -20.35
N LYS A 82 5.09 -6.19 -19.89
CA LYS A 82 4.62 -7.32 -20.73
C LYS A 82 3.22 -7.09 -21.28
N PHE A 83 2.35 -6.47 -20.50
CA PHE A 83 0.98 -6.15 -20.91
C PHE A 83 0.82 -4.75 -21.50
N GLY A 84 1.93 -4.08 -21.83
CA GLY A 84 1.93 -2.74 -22.41
C GLY A 84 1.26 -1.69 -21.51
N GLN A 85 1.35 -1.82 -20.19
CA GLN A 85 0.91 -0.80 -19.24
C GLN A 85 2.08 0.09 -18.83
N ASP A 86 1.78 1.34 -18.49
CA ASP A 86 2.77 2.26 -17.94
C ASP A 86 3.05 1.93 -16.47
N SER A 87 4.31 2.00 -16.05
CA SER A 87 4.74 1.92 -14.65
C SER A 87 4.08 2.97 -13.75
N GLN A 88 3.51 4.04 -14.32
CA GLN A 88 2.66 4.99 -13.58
C GLN A 88 1.45 4.34 -12.90
N ARG A 89 0.95 3.19 -13.39
CA ARG A 89 -0.10 2.41 -12.72
C ARG A 89 0.24 2.03 -11.27
N ILE A 90 1.52 1.98 -10.91
CA ILE A 90 1.95 1.69 -9.54
C ILE A 90 1.49 2.78 -8.56
N GLU A 91 1.34 4.03 -9.00
CA GLU A 91 0.81 5.12 -8.17
C GLU A 91 -0.68 4.93 -7.83
N ASP A 92 -1.39 4.09 -8.57
CA ASP A 92 -2.79 3.75 -8.28
C ASP A 92 -2.91 2.78 -7.09
N SER A 93 -1.80 2.23 -6.60
CA SER A 93 -1.79 1.38 -5.42
C SER A 93 -2.23 2.11 -4.14
N VAL A 94 -2.64 1.33 -3.14
CA VAL A 94 -3.05 1.82 -1.81
C VAL A 94 -2.15 1.21 -0.75
N LEU A 95 -1.74 1.99 0.23
CA LEU A 95 -0.97 1.53 1.38
C LEU A 95 -1.88 0.76 2.34
N VAL A 96 -1.54 -0.49 2.60
CA VAL A 96 -2.33 -1.39 3.46
C VAL A 96 -1.65 -1.61 4.82
N GLY A 97 -0.33 -1.67 4.86
CA GLY A 97 0.41 -1.96 6.08
C GLY A 97 1.92 -1.92 5.92
N CYS A 98 2.64 -2.48 6.89
CA CYS A 98 4.09 -2.60 6.84
C CYS A 98 4.60 -3.78 7.69
N SER A 99 5.81 -4.24 7.37
CA SER A 99 6.55 -5.22 8.17
C SER A 99 7.11 -4.62 9.47
N GLU A 100 7.71 -5.46 10.32
CA GLU A 100 8.47 -5.00 11.51
C GLU A 100 9.73 -4.22 11.13
N GLN A 101 10.28 -4.49 9.94
CA GLN A 101 11.47 -3.86 9.39
C GLN A 101 11.14 -2.61 8.54
N GLN A 102 9.92 -2.08 8.65
CA GLN A 102 9.45 -0.90 7.89
C GLN A 102 9.43 -1.12 6.36
N GLU A 103 9.18 -2.35 5.90
CA GLU A 103 8.84 -2.61 4.51
C GLU A 103 7.36 -2.31 4.30
N ALA A 104 7.03 -1.35 3.42
CA ALA A 104 5.65 -0.96 3.15
C ALA A 104 4.94 -1.98 2.25
N TRP A 105 3.66 -2.20 2.54
CA TRP A 105 2.78 -3.13 1.84
C TRP A 105 1.69 -2.38 1.11
N PHE A 106 1.64 -2.55 -0.19
CA PHE A 106 0.69 -1.89 -1.08
C PHE A 106 -0.25 -2.90 -1.73
N ALA A 107 -1.46 -2.47 -2.08
CA ALA A 107 -2.36 -3.25 -2.93
C ALA A 107 -2.65 -2.49 -4.21
N LEU A 108 -2.60 -3.18 -5.34
CA LEU A 108 -2.86 -2.62 -6.66
C LEU A 108 -3.90 -3.48 -7.38
N ASP A 109 -4.97 -2.85 -7.85
CA ASP A 109 -5.95 -3.50 -8.71
C ASP A 109 -5.67 -3.19 -10.18
N LEU A 110 -5.50 -4.25 -10.96
CA LEU A 110 -5.17 -4.18 -12.38
C LEU A 110 -6.43 -4.24 -13.29
N GLY A 111 -7.58 -4.63 -12.74
CA GLY A 111 -8.88 -4.65 -13.42
C GLY A 111 -9.63 -3.32 -13.33
N LEU A 112 -9.46 -2.59 -12.22
CA LEU A 112 -10.07 -1.28 -12.05
C LEU A 112 -9.55 -0.24 -13.05
N LYS A 113 -10.45 0.66 -13.43
CA LYS A 113 -10.14 1.80 -14.30
C LYS A 113 -9.34 2.82 -13.51
N SER A 114 -8.18 3.20 -14.04
CA SER A 114 -7.42 4.32 -13.49
C SER A 114 -7.72 5.61 -14.24
N ALA A 115 -7.73 6.73 -13.52
CA ALA A 115 -7.76 8.05 -14.12
C ALA A 115 -6.51 8.33 -14.98
N SER A 116 -5.40 7.61 -14.74
CA SER A 116 -4.11 7.79 -15.42
C SER A 116 -3.92 6.91 -16.66
N SER A 117 -4.77 5.90 -16.88
CA SER A 117 -4.62 4.95 -18.00
C SER A 117 -5.91 4.84 -18.82
N SER A 118 -5.82 5.26 -20.08
CA SER A 118 -6.87 5.08 -21.10
C SER A 118 -6.89 3.66 -21.69
N ARG A 119 -5.95 2.77 -21.28
CA ARG A 119 -5.87 1.40 -21.77
C ARG A 119 -6.85 0.50 -21.02
N ALA A 120 -7.47 -0.41 -21.79
CA ALA A 120 -8.42 -1.40 -21.29
C ALA A 120 -7.86 -2.20 -20.11
N SER A 121 -8.77 -2.64 -19.22
CA SER A 121 -8.48 -3.63 -18.18
C SER A 121 -7.68 -4.79 -18.76
N LEU A 122 -6.64 -5.21 -18.05
CA LEU A 122 -5.82 -6.34 -18.49
C LEU A 122 -6.64 -7.64 -18.48
N PRO A 123 -6.42 -8.54 -19.46
CA PRO A 123 -7.12 -9.81 -19.52
C PRO A 123 -6.71 -10.69 -18.32
N LYS A 124 -7.70 -10.98 -17.47
CA LYS A 124 -7.54 -11.75 -16.24
C LYS A 124 -6.78 -13.07 -16.44
N SER A 125 -7.17 -13.85 -17.46
CA SER A 125 -6.61 -15.19 -17.72
C SER A 125 -5.12 -15.17 -18.07
N GLU A 126 -4.64 -14.16 -18.80
CA GLU A 126 -3.22 -14.09 -19.19
C GLU A 126 -2.35 -13.73 -17.99
N MET A 127 -2.85 -12.85 -17.12
CA MET A 127 -2.17 -12.50 -15.88
C MET A 127 -2.10 -13.69 -14.91
N GLU A 128 -3.18 -14.45 -14.78
CA GLU A 128 -3.21 -15.67 -13.96
C GLU A 128 -2.16 -16.69 -14.43
N ALA A 129 -2.02 -16.87 -15.74
CA ALA A 129 -1.01 -17.75 -16.33
C ALA A 129 0.43 -17.28 -16.05
N GLU A 130 0.69 -15.98 -16.22
CA GLU A 130 2.01 -15.38 -15.98
C GLU A 130 2.41 -15.43 -14.50
N LEU A 131 1.45 -15.21 -13.59
CA LEU A 131 1.70 -15.16 -12.15
C LEU A 131 1.61 -16.53 -11.47
N GLY A 132 1.20 -17.58 -12.19
CA GLY A 132 1.04 -18.93 -11.66
C GLY A 132 0.02 -18.99 -10.52
N GLY A 133 -1.08 -18.24 -10.63
CA GLY A 133 -2.11 -18.13 -9.59
C GLY A 133 -3.47 -17.76 -10.17
N SER A 134 -4.47 -17.57 -9.32
CA SER A 134 -5.82 -17.19 -9.73
C SER A 134 -6.35 -16.04 -8.89
N PHE A 135 -7.14 -15.16 -9.48
CA PHE A 135 -7.83 -14.10 -8.72
C PHE A 135 -9.16 -14.65 -8.21
N ILE A 136 -9.23 -14.84 -6.90
CA ILE A 136 -10.29 -15.59 -6.23
C ILE A 136 -11.05 -14.66 -5.27
N LYS A 137 -12.38 -14.77 -5.26
CA LYS A 137 -13.22 -14.02 -4.32
C LYS A 137 -12.81 -14.28 -2.88
N LEU A 138 -12.50 -13.23 -2.13
CA LEU A 138 -12.04 -13.35 -0.74
C LEU A 138 -12.94 -14.21 0.15
N ARG A 139 -14.26 -14.10 -0.03
CA ARG A 139 -15.23 -14.91 0.73
C ARG A 139 -15.09 -16.41 0.47
N GLN A 140 -14.68 -16.82 -0.72
CA GLN A 140 -14.44 -18.22 -1.08
C GLN A 140 -13.12 -18.74 -0.48
N ALA A 141 -12.10 -17.88 -0.43
CA ALA A 141 -10.76 -18.22 0.05
C ALA A 141 -10.57 -18.08 1.57
N LEU A 142 -11.49 -17.40 2.28
CA LEU A 142 -11.34 -17.00 3.69
C LEU A 142 -10.82 -18.13 4.62
N PHE A 143 -11.40 -19.32 4.52
CA PHE A 143 -11.05 -20.45 5.39
C PHE A 143 -9.75 -21.16 5.00
N GLN A 144 -9.22 -20.88 3.81
CA GLN A 144 -7.99 -21.46 3.28
C GLN A 144 -6.79 -20.51 3.46
N LEU A 145 -7.05 -19.25 3.79
CA LEU A 145 -6.04 -18.23 4.11
C LEU A 145 -5.61 -18.31 5.59
N ASN A 146 -4.43 -17.78 5.90
CA ASN A 146 -4.07 -17.53 7.31
C ASN A 146 -4.76 -16.24 7.81
N SER A 147 -4.85 -16.09 9.14
CA SER A 147 -5.60 -14.97 9.75
C SER A 147 -5.01 -13.60 9.42
N VAL A 148 -3.68 -13.50 9.33
CA VAL A 148 -2.97 -12.25 9.07
C VAL A 148 -3.21 -11.79 7.64
N ASP A 149 -2.97 -12.68 6.66
CA ASP A 149 -3.18 -12.40 5.24
C ASP A 149 -4.65 -12.15 4.93
N SER A 150 -5.57 -12.89 5.56
CA SER A 150 -7.00 -12.63 5.44
C SER A 150 -7.34 -11.20 5.85
N SER A 151 -6.99 -10.80 7.07
CA SER A 151 -7.24 -9.44 7.59
C SER A 151 -6.65 -8.36 6.67
N LEU A 152 -5.42 -8.60 6.19
CA LEU A 152 -4.73 -7.70 5.27
C LEU A 152 -5.47 -7.56 3.94
N LEU A 153 -5.84 -8.67 3.29
CA LEU A 153 -6.51 -8.63 1.99
C LEU A 153 -7.94 -8.05 2.08
N PHE A 154 -8.68 -8.29 3.16
CA PHE A 154 -9.97 -7.63 3.38
C PHE A 154 -9.81 -6.11 3.53
N THR A 155 -8.78 -5.66 4.25
CA THR A 155 -8.46 -4.23 4.38
C THR A 155 -8.09 -3.63 3.01
N ALA A 156 -7.23 -4.32 2.25
CA ALA A 156 -6.86 -3.91 0.89
C ALA A 156 -8.09 -3.80 -0.03
N GLN A 157 -8.95 -4.83 -0.06
CA GLN A 157 -10.17 -4.84 -0.88
C GLN A 157 -11.10 -3.68 -0.51
N ALA A 158 -11.28 -3.40 0.79
CA ALA A 158 -12.13 -2.31 1.25
C ALA A 158 -11.60 -0.94 0.78
N LEU A 159 -10.29 -0.70 0.88
CA LEU A 159 -9.66 0.53 0.41
C LEU A 159 -9.77 0.70 -1.12
N LEU A 160 -9.48 -0.36 -1.88
CA LEU A 160 -9.60 -0.36 -3.34
C LEU A 160 -11.06 -0.07 -3.77
N ARG A 161 -12.03 -0.77 -3.17
CA ARG A 161 -13.46 -0.55 -3.42
C ARG A 161 -13.90 0.87 -3.06
N TRP A 162 -13.41 1.40 -1.95
CA TRP A 162 -13.73 2.77 -1.55
C TRP A 162 -13.28 3.78 -2.61
N HIS A 163 -12.05 3.65 -3.13
CA HIS A 163 -11.58 4.54 -4.19
C HIS A 163 -12.33 4.40 -5.50
N ASP A 164 -12.75 3.18 -5.87
CA ASP A 164 -13.57 2.94 -7.06
C ASP A 164 -14.93 3.66 -6.96
N GLY A 165 -15.57 3.59 -5.79
CA GLY A 165 -16.88 4.22 -5.56
C GLY A 165 -16.85 5.74 -5.28
N HIS A 166 -15.70 6.31 -4.89
CA HIS A 166 -15.61 7.70 -4.42
C HIS A 166 -14.78 8.61 -5.34
N GLN A 167 -14.94 8.44 -6.65
CA GLN A 167 -14.17 9.20 -7.65
C GLN A 167 -14.56 10.68 -7.72
N PHE A 168 -15.80 11.04 -7.34
CA PHE A 168 -16.35 12.39 -7.47
C PHE A 168 -16.72 13.02 -6.12
N CYS A 169 -16.62 14.35 -6.05
CA CYS A 169 -16.95 15.12 -4.87
C CYS A 169 -18.47 15.25 -4.70
N SER A 170 -19.01 14.88 -3.53
CA SER A 170 -20.45 14.98 -3.26
C SER A 170 -20.97 16.42 -3.25
N LYS A 171 -20.11 17.40 -2.93
CA LYS A 171 -20.47 18.83 -2.92
C LYS A 171 -20.44 19.49 -4.29
N SER A 172 -19.40 19.22 -5.08
CA SER A 172 -19.14 19.95 -6.34
C SER A 172 -19.31 19.14 -7.61
N GLY A 173 -19.48 17.81 -7.50
CA GLY A 173 -19.52 16.89 -8.64
C GLY A 173 -18.17 16.69 -9.36
N GLN A 174 -17.14 17.47 -9.02
CA GLN A 174 -15.83 17.40 -9.66
C GLN A 174 -15.03 16.15 -9.23
N PRO A 175 -14.15 15.61 -10.09
CA PRO A 175 -13.26 14.51 -9.72
C PRO A 175 -12.41 14.87 -8.50
N THR A 176 -12.29 13.92 -7.59
CA THR A 176 -11.40 14.01 -6.43
C THR A 176 -10.05 13.37 -6.76
N GLN A 177 -8.99 13.86 -6.12
CA GLN A 177 -7.63 13.35 -6.27
C GLN A 177 -7.26 12.51 -5.06
N LYS A 178 -6.83 11.27 -5.31
CA LYS A 178 -6.27 10.39 -4.30
C LYS A 178 -4.86 10.86 -3.93
N ASN A 179 -4.46 10.77 -2.65
CA ASN A 179 -3.05 10.90 -2.30
C ASN A 179 -2.27 9.61 -2.65
N VAL A 180 -0.94 9.66 -2.66
CA VAL A 180 -0.08 8.53 -3.04
C VAL A 180 -0.37 7.27 -2.20
N ALA A 181 -0.61 7.43 -0.89
CA ALA A 181 -0.88 6.31 0.00
C ALA A 181 -2.30 5.73 -0.13
N GLY A 182 -3.22 6.42 -0.79
CA GLY A 182 -4.64 6.02 -0.80
C GLY A 182 -5.35 6.14 0.56
N SER A 183 -4.81 6.93 1.49
CA SER A 183 -5.45 7.15 2.80
C SER A 183 -6.58 8.17 2.74
N LYS A 184 -6.61 9.04 1.72
CA LYS A 184 -7.60 10.10 1.56
C LYS A 184 -7.79 10.48 0.10
N ARG A 185 -8.91 11.14 -0.17
CA ARG A 185 -9.17 11.83 -1.45
C ARG A 185 -9.50 13.29 -1.18
N VAL A 186 -8.99 14.20 -2.01
CA VAL A 186 -9.19 15.64 -1.86
C VAL A 186 -9.88 16.18 -3.09
N CYS A 187 -10.93 16.98 -2.92
CA CYS A 187 -11.54 17.71 -4.02
C CYS A 187 -10.72 19.00 -4.31
N PRO A 188 -10.15 19.18 -5.51
CA PRO A 188 -9.36 20.37 -5.82
C PRO A 188 -10.17 21.68 -5.77
N SER A 189 -11.46 21.60 -6.13
CA SER A 189 -12.39 22.74 -6.19
C SER A 189 -12.91 23.14 -4.79
N SER A 190 -13.42 22.18 -4.02
CA SER A 190 -14.04 22.47 -2.71
C SER A 190 -13.11 22.34 -1.51
N LYS A 191 -11.91 21.78 -1.71
CA LYS A 191 -10.92 21.44 -0.67
C LYS A 191 -11.41 20.47 0.41
N ILE A 192 -12.57 19.84 0.21
CA ILE A 192 -13.06 18.80 1.11
C ILE A 192 -12.16 17.56 0.99
N ILE A 193 -11.81 17.01 2.16
CA ILE A 193 -11.07 15.76 2.30
C ILE A 193 -12.06 14.65 2.66
N TYR A 194 -11.98 13.55 1.93
CA TYR A 194 -12.75 12.33 2.17
C TYR A 194 -11.81 11.23 2.67
N TYR A 195 -12.29 10.48 3.65
CA TYR A 195 -11.58 9.33 4.23
C TYR A 195 -12.40 8.05 4.01
N PRO A 196 -11.73 6.89 3.88
CA PRO A 196 -12.39 5.58 3.93
C PRO A 196 -13.24 5.41 5.20
N GLN A 197 -14.39 4.75 5.08
CA GLN A 197 -15.30 4.42 6.18
C GLN A 197 -15.13 2.96 6.64
#